data_AF-A0A820BUU2-F1
#
_entry.id   AF-A0A820BUU2-F1
#
_cell.length_a   1.000
_cell.length_b   1.000
_cell.length_c   1.000
_cell.angle_alpha   90.00
_cell.angle_beta   90.00
_cell.angle_gamma   90.00
#
_symmetry.space_group_name_H-M   'P 1'
#
loop_
_entity.id
_entity.type
_entity.pdbx_description
1 polymer ?
#
loop_
_entity_poly.entity_id
_entity_poly.type
_entity_poly.pdbx_seq_one_letter_code
_entity_poly.pdbx_strand_id
1 'polypeptide(L)'
;MNRFTDIESKPIQLPPVYGYLSHPLLPLEKALEPIASQINQLSRYKKIAINECHFPSEHGLTRDESAAVYLYTMEWGEESFYQVINRYLRAEDRSSLKPWFGYLKLFDTAIQKLPTVRKNLWRGVSKDIAKNFKKGDEFSWWMISSCSTSLSIIKNFVGSNSTLFLIEAVNGKDISNYTNFPSESEVILCPGTRLRVVSDPLDQTPMCVVHL
;
A
#
# COMPACT_ATOMS: atom_id res chain seq x y z
N MET A 1 -4.57 -6.09 -12.78
CA MET A 1 -4.46 -5.81 -11.34
C MET A 1 -3.21 -4.99 -11.12
N ASN A 2 -3.33 -3.78 -10.57
CA ASN A 2 -2.27 -2.77 -10.57
C ASN A 2 -1.77 -2.37 -9.16
N ARG A 3 -2.37 -2.91 -8.09
CA ARG A 3 -1.96 -2.62 -6.69
C ARG A 3 -0.52 -2.99 -6.35
N PHE A 4 -0.02 -4.06 -6.97
CA PHE A 4 1.38 -4.46 -6.84
C PHE A 4 2.33 -3.59 -7.67
N THR A 5 1.83 -2.89 -8.70
CA THR A 5 2.63 -2.20 -9.73
C THR A 5 2.70 -0.68 -9.61
N ASP A 6 2.00 -0.06 -8.65
CA ASP A 6 2.07 1.41 -8.43
C ASP A 6 3.48 1.87 -8.01
N ILE A 7 3.92 3.03 -8.52
CA ILE A 7 5.35 3.34 -8.69
C ILE A 7 5.77 4.54 -7.85
N GLU A 8 6.74 4.36 -6.96
CA GLU A 8 7.65 5.45 -6.58
C GLU A 8 8.90 5.32 -7.47
N SER A 9 9.05 6.20 -8.45
CA SER A 9 10.05 6.03 -9.52
C SER A 9 11.47 6.35 -9.06
N LYS A 10 11.60 7.18 -8.03
CA LYS A 10 12.85 7.54 -7.39
C LYS A 10 12.57 7.81 -5.91
N PRO A 11 13.44 7.37 -4.99
CA PRO A 11 13.32 7.76 -3.61
C PRO A 11 13.53 9.27 -3.47
N ILE A 12 12.46 10.01 -3.17
CA ILE A 12 12.51 11.44 -2.87
C ILE A 12 12.43 11.59 -1.35
N GLN A 13 13.34 12.36 -0.78
CA GLN A 13 13.27 12.67 0.64
C GLN A 13 12.20 13.72 0.86
N LEU A 14 11.08 13.29 1.43
CA LEU A 14 9.94 14.15 1.73
C LEU A 14 9.74 14.30 3.23
N PRO A 15 9.22 15.45 3.71
CA PRO A 15 8.89 15.63 5.11
C PRO A 15 7.90 14.55 5.60
N PRO A 16 8.01 14.10 6.86
CA PRO A 16 7.08 13.14 7.41
C PRO A 16 5.64 13.63 7.50
N VAL A 17 4.69 12.72 7.30
CA VAL A 17 3.25 12.99 7.39
C VAL A 17 2.71 12.36 8.67
N TYR A 18 3.00 12.98 9.83
CA TYR A 18 2.53 12.48 11.13
C TYR A 18 1.20 13.09 11.58
N GLY A 19 0.66 14.07 10.86
CA GLY A 19 -0.55 14.79 11.26
C GLY A 19 -1.79 13.90 11.43
N TYR A 20 -1.86 12.76 10.75
CA TYR A 20 -2.95 11.81 10.93
C TYR A 20 -2.88 11.06 12.28
N LEU A 21 -1.69 10.91 12.89
CA LEU A 21 -1.54 10.17 14.15
C LEU A 21 -2.31 10.82 15.30
N SER A 22 -2.33 12.15 15.33
CA SER A 22 -3.10 12.98 16.27
C SER A 22 -4.54 13.24 15.85
N HIS A 23 -4.95 12.79 14.66
CA HIS A 23 -6.33 12.94 14.20
C HIS A 23 -7.26 12.05 15.04
N PRO A 24 -8.50 12.50 15.38
CA PRO A 24 -9.48 11.64 16.02
C PRO A 24 -9.75 10.41 15.15
N LEU A 25 -9.94 9.25 15.81
CA LEU A 25 -10.42 8.05 15.16
C LEU A 25 -11.90 8.24 14.82
N LEU A 26 -12.24 8.06 13.54
CA LEU A 26 -13.59 8.30 13.02
C LEU A 26 -14.14 7.02 12.35
N PRO A 27 -15.48 6.83 12.35
CA PRO A 27 -16.12 5.82 11.51
C PRO A 27 -15.78 6.03 10.03
N LEU A 28 -15.87 4.97 9.22
CA LEU A 28 -15.44 5.00 7.81
C LEU A 28 -16.18 6.09 7.01
N GLU A 29 -17.48 6.28 7.27
CA GLU A 29 -18.26 7.35 6.64
C GLU A 29 -17.62 8.72 6.84
N LYS A 30 -17.37 9.10 8.09
CA LYS A 30 -16.80 10.39 8.49
C LYS A 30 -15.35 10.54 8.03
N ALA A 31 -14.60 9.46 8.02
CA ALA A 31 -13.22 9.43 7.54
C ALA A 31 -13.10 9.72 6.03
N LEU A 32 -14.13 9.39 5.24
CA LEU A 32 -14.16 9.57 3.79
C LEU A 32 -14.85 10.88 3.34
N GLU A 33 -15.66 11.51 4.18
CA GLU A 33 -16.39 12.75 3.85
C GLU A 33 -15.51 13.83 3.17
N PRO A 34 -14.30 14.17 3.65
CA PRO A 34 -13.48 15.23 3.04
C PRO A 34 -12.96 14.93 1.63
N ILE A 35 -12.96 13.65 1.22
CA ILE A 35 -12.39 13.18 -0.06
C ILE A 35 -13.46 12.59 -0.99
N ALA A 36 -14.73 12.53 -0.56
CA ALA A 36 -15.79 11.83 -1.27
C ALA A 36 -16.06 12.35 -2.69
N SER A 37 -15.90 13.66 -2.91
CA SER A 37 -16.08 14.28 -4.22
C SER A 37 -14.89 14.07 -5.18
N GLN A 38 -13.75 13.57 -4.68
CA GLN A 38 -12.52 13.41 -5.47
C GLN A 38 -12.39 12.03 -6.11
N ILE A 39 -13.23 11.06 -5.70
CA ILE A 39 -13.11 9.67 -6.10
C ILE A 39 -14.47 9.21 -6.65
N ASN A 40 -14.50 8.95 -7.96
CA ASN A 40 -15.70 8.45 -8.60
C ASN A 40 -16.16 7.13 -7.98
N GLN A 41 -17.47 6.97 -7.81
CA GLN A 41 -18.11 5.78 -7.23
C GLN A 41 -17.71 5.44 -5.78
N LEU A 42 -17.00 6.30 -5.05
CA LEU A 42 -16.57 6.00 -3.67
C LEU A 42 -17.71 5.54 -2.78
N SER A 43 -18.88 6.20 -2.85
CA SER A 43 -20.06 5.83 -2.08
C SER A 43 -20.55 4.40 -2.34
N ARG A 44 -20.42 3.90 -3.58
CA ARG A 44 -20.76 2.53 -3.94
C ARG A 44 -19.75 1.56 -3.34
N TYR A 45 -18.47 1.81 -3.54
CA TYR A 45 -17.40 0.91 -3.10
C TYR A 45 -17.23 0.87 -1.58
N LYS A 46 -17.47 1.99 -0.88
CA LYS A 46 -17.60 2.02 0.58
C LYS A 46 -18.69 1.05 1.08
N LYS A 47 -19.87 1.04 0.44
CA LYS A 47 -20.95 0.11 0.81
C LYS A 47 -20.54 -1.34 0.61
N ILE A 48 -19.89 -1.65 -0.51
CA ILE A 48 -19.35 -3.00 -0.76
C ILE A 48 -18.33 -3.37 0.31
N ALA A 49 -17.38 -2.49 0.62
CA ALA A 49 -16.38 -2.74 1.64
C ALA A 49 -17.01 -3.01 3.02
N ILE A 50 -18.04 -2.28 3.44
CA ILE A 50 -18.73 -2.51 4.71
C ILE A 50 -19.45 -3.87 4.76
N ASN A 51 -19.99 -4.30 3.61
CA ASN A 51 -20.75 -5.54 3.51
C ASN A 51 -19.85 -6.77 3.41
N GLU A 52 -18.77 -6.68 2.64
CA GLU A 52 -17.88 -7.80 2.29
C GLU A 52 -16.63 -7.87 3.18
N CYS A 53 -16.37 -6.87 4.03
CA CYS A 53 -15.23 -6.93 4.93
C CYS A 53 -15.30 -8.13 5.88
N HIS A 54 -14.13 -8.59 6.30
CA HIS A 54 -14.02 -9.67 7.26
C HIS A 54 -14.42 -9.20 8.65
N PHE A 55 -15.64 -9.55 9.05
CA PHE A 55 -16.21 -9.22 10.35
C PHE A 55 -17.20 -10.31 10.80
N PRO A 56 -17.13 -10.81 12.06
CA PRO A 56 -16.23 -10.39 13.14
C PRO A 56 -14.76 -10.75 12.88
N SER A 57 -13.85 -9.86 13.30
CA SER A 57 -12.41 -10.04 13.15
C SER A 57 -11.81 -10.76 14.36
N GLU A 58 -11.03 -11.81 14.09
CA GLU A 58 -10.21 -12.53 15.06
C GLU A 58 -9.06 -11.68 15.64
N HIS A 59 -8.72 -10.58 14.98
CA HIS A 59 -7.69 -9.62 15.41
C HIS A 59 -8.26 -8.37 16.09
N GLY A 60 -9.57 -8.36 16.38
CA GLY A 60 -10.22 -7.27 17.10
C GLY A 60 -10.39 -5.98 16.28
N LEU A 61 -10.46 -6.10 14.94
CA LEU A 61 -10.86 -4.98 14.11
C LEU A 61 -12.36 -4.71 14.27
N THR A 62 -12.72 -3.44 14.34
CA THR A 62 -14.11 -3.01 14.16
C THR A 62 -14.53 -3.23 12.71
N ARG A 63 -15.85 -3.19 12.44
CA ARG A 63 -16.36 -3.27 11.07
C ARG A 63 -15.81 -2.13 10.20
N ASP A 64 -15.73 -0.91 10.73
CA ASP A 64 -15.17 0.24 10.01
C ASP A 64 -13.67 0.08 9.68
N GLU A 65 -12.89 -0.45 10.62
CA GLU A 65 -11.47 -0.74 10.42
C GLU A 65 -11.26 -1.83 9.36
N SER A 66 -12.01 -2.94 9.45
CA SER A 66 -11.95 -4.02 8.47
C SER A 66 -12.37 -3.54 7.07
N ALA A 67 -13.45 -2.75 6.99
CA ALA A 67 -13.91 -2.14 5.75
C ALA A 67 -12.90 -1.12 5.18
N ALA A 68 -12.17 -0.39 6.02
CA ALA A 68 -11.12 0.52 5.54
C ALA A 68 -9.98 -0.24 4.84
N VAL A 69 -9.55 -1.38 5.39
CA VAL A 69 -8.55 -2.26 4.77
C VAL A 69 -9.10 -2.87 3.48
N TYR A 70 -10.32 -3.40 3.51
CA TYR A 70 -10.96 -3.98 2.33
C TYR A 70 -11.07 -2.95 1.19
N LEU A 71 -11.59 -1.74 1.49
CA LEU A 71 -11.72 -0.64 0.52
C LEU A 71 -10.40 -0.28 -0.15
N TYR A 72 -9.30 -0.26 0.61
CA TYR A 72 -7.96 0.00 0.06
C TYR A 72 -7.61 -1.02 -1.03
N THR A 73 -7.91 -2.30 -0.81
CA THR A 73 -7.51 -3.37 -1.73
C THR A 73 -8.40 -3.50 -2.97
N MET A 74 -9.57 -2.87 -2.99
CA MET A 74 -10.50 -2.99 -4.12
C MET A 74 -9.96 -2.32 -5.39
N GLU A 75 -10.24 -2.93 -6.54
CA GLU A 75 -9.92 -2.37 -7.85
C GLU A 75 -11.19 -2.15 -8.67
N TRP A 76 -11.32 -0.94 -9.25
CA TRP A 76 -12.47 -0.57 -10.09
C TRP A 76 -12.14 0.36 -11.25
N GLY A 77 -10.86 0.47 -11.63
CA GLY A 77 -10.40 1.31 -12.75
C GLY A 77 -9.27 2.24 -12.34
N GLU A 78 -8.97 3.24 -13.17
CA GLU A 78 -7.83 4.18 -13.03
C GLU A 78 -7.97 5.19 -11.87
N GLU A 79 -9.13 5.19 -11.21
CA GLU A 79 -9.42 5.99 -10.02
C GLU A 79 -9.80 5.09 -8.83
N SER A 80 -9.23 3.89 -8.78
CA SER A 80 -9.37 3.01 -7.61
C SER A 80 -8.80 3.70 -6.38
N PHE A 81 -9.41 3.47 -5.21
CA PHE A 81 -9.07 4.20 -3.99
C PHE A 81 -7.58 4.19 -3.65
N TYR A 82 -6.91 3.03 -3.74
CA TYR A 82 -5.46 2.93 -3.47
C TYR A 82 -4.62 3.79 -4.41
N GLN A 83 -5.01 3.92 -5.68
CA GLN A 83 -4.26 4.71 -6.66
C GLN A 83 -4.33 6.19 -6.32
N VAL A 84 -5.51 6.66 -5.91
CA VAL A 84 -5.73 8.05 -5.54
C VAL A 84 -4.95 8.38 -4.26
N ILE A 85 -5.10 7.60 -3.18
CA ILE A 85 -4.38 7.88 -1.92
C ILE A 85 -2.86 7.80 -2.10
N ASN A 86 -2.35 6.81 -2.84
CA ASN A 86 -0.91 6.67 -3.08
C ASN A 86 -0.35 7.79 -3.95
N ARG A 87 -1.17 8.45 -4.79
CA ARG A 87 -0.77 9.68 -5.49
C ARG A 87 -0.52 10.81 -4.50
N TYR A 88 -1.43 11.02 -3.55
CA TYR A 88 -1.28 12.05 -2.51
C TYR A 88 -0.13 11.73 -1.54
N LEU A 89 0.08 10.47 -1.18
CA LEU A 89 1.19 10.06 -0.30
C LEU A 89 2.57 10.34 -0.93
N ARG A 90 2.66 10.30 -2.26
CA ARG A 90 3.87 10.64 -3.03
C ARG A 90 4.01 12.13 -3.35
N ALA A 91 2.97 12.93 -3.13
CA ALA A 91 3.00 14.35 -3.47
C ALA A 91 3.99 15.11 -2.57
N GLU A 92 4.76 16.02 -3.19
CA GLU A 92 5.66 16.93 -2.47
C GLU A 92 4.88 17.88 -1.56
N ASP A 93 3.76 18.40 -2.05
CA ASP A 93 2.85 19.20 -1.23
C ASP A 93 2.14 18.33 -0.20
N ARG A 94 2.72 18.28 1.00
CA ARG A 94 2.16 17.54 2.14
C ARG A 94 0.84 18.11 2.64
N SER A 95 0.50 19.36 2.31
CA SER A 95 -0.77 19.96 2.74
C SER A 95 -1.97 19.30 2.06
N SER A 96 -1.78 18.77 0.85
CA SER A 96 -2.78 18.01 0.09
C SER A 96 -3.24 16.71 0.77
N LEU A 97 -2.47 16.18 1.73
CA LEU A 97 -2.83 14.99 2.51
C LEU A 97 -3.76 15.28 3.69
N LYS A 98 -3.96 16.54 4.09
CA LYS A 98 -4.80 16.89 5.25
C LYS A 98 -6.23 16.32 5.15
N PRO A 99 -6.93 16.37 4.00
CA PRO A 99 -8.26 15.74 3.85
C PRO A 99 -8.25 14.22 4.07
N TRP A 100 -7.10 13.57 3.89
CA TRP A 100 -6.94 12.11 4.03
C TRP A 100 -6.65 11.66 5.46
N PHE A 101 -6.41 12.57 6.40
CA PHE A 101 -5.99 12.20 7.77
C PHE A 101 -7.02 11.35 8.51
N GLY A 102 -8.31 11.59 8.30
CA GLY A 102 -9.37 10.75 8.88
C GLY A 102 -9.25 9.30 8.41
N TYR A 103 -9.13 9.08 7.10
CA TYR A 103 -8.95 7.75 6.54
C TYR A 103 -7.61 7.11 6.93
N LEU A 104 -6.50 7.85 6.84
CA LEU A 104 -5.17 7.35 7.22
C LEU A 104 -5.13 6.93 8.69
N LYS A 105 -5.77 7.69 9.58
CA LYS A 105 -5.90 7.32 11.00
C LYS A 105 -6.67 6.02 11.19
N LEU A 106 -7.81 5.87 10.51
CA LEU A 106 -8.63 4.66 10.58
C LEU A 106 -7.87 3.44 10.03
N PHE A 107 -7.24 3.59 8.87
CA PHE A 107 -6.47 2.53 8.22
C PHE A 107 -5.25 2.12 9.05
N ASP A 108 -4.44 3.07 9.54
CA ASP A 108 -3.30 2.75 10.41
C ASP A 108 -3.75 2.04 11.68
N THR A 109 -4.82 2.53 12.33
CA THR A 109 -5.38 1.88 13.54
C THR A 109 -5.79 0.43 13.26
N ALA A 110 -6.38 0.16 12.10
CA ALA A 110 -6.74 -1.20 11.67
C ALA A 110 -5.49 -2.07 11.45
N ILE A 111 -4.54 -1.58 10.65
CA ILE A 111 -3.34 -2.30 10.24
C ILE A 111 -2.43 -2.62 11.44
N GLN A 112 -2.34 -1.75 12.45
CA GLN A 112 -1.53 -2.03 13.64
C GLN A 112 -2.03 -3.21 14.47
N LYS A 113 -3.32 -3.58 14.36
CA LYS A 113 -3.89 -4.76 15.06
C LYS A 113 -3.57 -6.08 14.37
N LEU A 114 -3.15 -6.04 13.10
CA LEU A 114 -2.96 -7.23 12.29
C LEU A 114 -1.60 -7.91 12.55
N PRO A 115 -1.49 -9.22 12.26
CA PRO A 115 -0.26 -9.98 12.42
C PRO A 115 0.92 -9.35 11.69
N THR A 116 2.07 -9.32 12.36
CA THR A 116 3.30 -8.81 11.76
C THR A 116 4.06 -9.92 11.05
N VAL A 117 4.44 -9.68 9.80
CA VAL A 117 5.18 -10.58 8.92
C VAL A 117 6.66 -10.16 8.91
N ARG A 118 7.52 -11.13 9.23
CA ARG A 118 8.98 -11.03 9.14
C ARG A 118 9.53 -12.02 8.12
N LYS A 119 9.40 -11.69 6.84
CA LYS A 119 9.71 -12.58 5.71
C LYS A 119 10.11 -11.76 4.49
N ASN A 120 10.70 -12.45 3.51
CA ASN A 120 10.91 -11.90 2.19
C ASN A 120 9.56 -11.65 1.51
N LEU A 121 9.34 -10.42 1.07
CA LEU A 121 8.19 -9.99 0.31
C LEU A 121 8.59 -9.67 -1.13
N TRP A 122 7.66 -9.87 -2.04
CA TRP A 122 7.82 -9.64 -3.46
C TRP A 122 6.89 -8.52 -3.90
N ARG A 123 7.39 -7.58 -4.69
CA ARG A 123 6.58 -6.53 -5.31
C ARG A 123 7.04 -6.32 -6.75
N GLY A 124 6.11 -6.36 -7.69
CA GLY A 124 6.43 -6.20 -9.12
C GLY A 124 5.98 -4.84 -9.62
N VAL A 125 6.87 -4.06 -10.24
CA VAL A 125 6.55 -2.79 -10.89
C VAL A 125 6.64 -2.96 -12.40
N SER A 126 5.61 -2.53 -13.13
CA SER A 126 5.48 -2.69 -14.59
C SER A 126 6.37 -1.77 -15.43
N LYS A 127 7.46 -1.25 -14.85
CA LYS A 127 8.49 -0.44 -15.52
C LYS A 127 9.86 -0.86 -15.01
N ASP A 128 10.86 -0.80 -15.86
CA ASP A 128 12.25 -0.83 -15.42
C ASP A 128 12.64 0.50 -14.75
N ILE A 129 12.83 0.43 -13.44
CA ILE A 129 13.32 1.50 -12.58
C ILE A 129 14.54 1.08 -11.76
N ALA A 130 15.14 -0.09 -12.03
CA ALA A 130 16.19 -0.65 -11.19
C ALA A 130 17.42 0.27 -11.12
N LYS A 131 17.76 0.92 -12.24
CA LYS A 131 18.82 1.93 -12.33
C LYS A 131 18.67 3.15 -11.40
N ASN A 132 17.48 3.38 -10.84
CA ASN A 132 17.24 4.49 -9.91
C ASN A 132 17.65 4.14 -8.47
N PHE A 133 18.08 2.91 -8.22
CA PHE A 133 18.52 2.41 -6.93
C PHE A 133 20.00 2.07 -6.98
N LYS A 134 20.74 2.40 -5.92
CA LYS A 134 22.14 2.02 -5.75
C LYS A 134 22.33 1.39 -4.39
N LYS A 135 23.23 0.40 -4.32
CA LYS A 135 23.57 -0.25 -3.06
C LYS A 135 23.96 0.79 -2.00
N GLY A 136 23.36 0.68 -0.83
CA GLY A 136 23.55 1.60 0.29
C GLY A 136 22.58 2.78 0.32
N ASP A 137 21.79 3.02 -0.74
CA ASP A 137 20.75 4.05 -0.72
C ASP A 137 19.75 3.76 0.41
N GLU A 138 19.44 4.77 1.21
CA GLU A 138 18.40 4.73 2.25
C GLU A 138 17.30 5.74 1.93
N PHE A 139 16.04 5.32 2.06
CA PHE A 139 14.90 6.17 1.73
C PHE A 139 13.64 5.78 2.51
N SER A 140 12.61 6.62 2.43
CA SER A 140 11.28 6.34 3.00
C SER A 140 10.30 6.10 1.86
N TRP A 141 9.66 4.93 1.85
CA TRP A 141 8.61 4.58 0.89
C TRP A 141 7.29 5.15 1.39
N TRP A 142 6.82 6.26 0.81
CA TRP A 142 5.68 7.01 1.37
C TRP A 142 4.31 6.43 1.02
N MET A 143 4.20 5.72 -0.09
CA MET A 143 2.96 5.03 -0.46
C MET A 143 2.65 3.87 0.48
N ILE A 144 1.38 3.48 0.55
CA ILE A 144 1.01 2.18 1.11
C ILE A 144 1.41 1.13 0.06
N SER A 145 2.31 0.21 0.40
CA SER A 145 2.78 -0.80 -0.57
C SER A 145 2.13 -2.15 -0.31
N SER A 146 1.37 -2.63 -1.30
CA SER A 146 0.94 -4.03 -1.33
C SER A 146 2.04 -4.95 -1.86
N CYS A 147 2.30 -6.04 -1.15
CA CYS A 147 3.35 -7.00 -1.45
C CYS A 147 2.84 -8.44 -1.35
N SER A 148 3.47 -9.32 -2.12
CA SER A 148 3.37 -10.79 -2.13
C SER A 148 4.24 -11.47 -1.07
N THR A 149 3.76 -12.43 -0.26
CA THR A 149 4.69 -13.48 0.24
C THR A 149 4.96 -14.55 -0.83
N SER A 150 4.18 -14.57 -1.92
CA SER A 150 4.25 -15.56 -2.97
C SER A 150 4.80 -14.99 -4.27
N LEU A 151 5.96 -15.49 -4.70
CA LEU A 151 6.53 -15.12 -6.00
C LEU A 151 5.65 -15.57 -7.17
N SER A 152 4.90 -16.68 -7.05
CA SER A 152 4.01 -17.16 -8.12
C SER A 152 2.86 -16.21 -8.39
N ILE A 153 2.38 -15.50 -7.35
CA ILE A 153 1.38 -14.44 -7.50
C ILE A 153 1.99 -13.24 -8.23
N ILE A 154 3.18 -12.79 -7.81
CA ILE A 154 3.83 -11.61 -8.41
C ILE A 154 4.24 -11.82 -9.87
N LYS A 155 4.57 -13.06 -10.28
CA LYS A 155 4.84 -13.40 -11.69
C LYS A 155 3.71 -13.00 -12.65
N ASN A 156 2.47 -12.96 -12.18
CA ASN A 156 1.33 -12.56 -13.00
C ASN A 156 1.25 -11.03 -13.24
N PHE A 157 2.07 -10.25 -12.53
CA PHE A 157 2.05 -8.78 -12.57
C PHE A 157 3.33 -8.16 -13.15
N VAL A 158 4.32 -8.98 -13.53
CA VAL A 158 5.60 -8.53 -14.10
C VAL A 158 5.74 -9.05 -15.54
N GLY A 159 6.30 -8.20 -16.43
CA GLY A 159 6.56 -8.52 -17.84
C GLY A 159 8.00 -8.22 -18.24
N SER A 160 8.27 -8.15 -19.54
CA SER A 160 9.63 -8.03 -20.11
C SER A 160 10.36 -6.72 -19.82
N ASN A 161 9.69 -5.76 -19.20
CA ASN A 161 10.22 -4.44 -18.84
C ASN A 161 9.70 -4.04 -17.45
N SER A 162 10.03 -4.87 -16.46
CA SER A 162 9.52 -4.74 -15.09
C SER A 162 10.64 -4.87 -14.07
N THR A 163 10.49 -4.17 -12.94
CA THR A 163 11.37 -4.30 -11.79
C THR A 163 10.69 -5.14 -10.71
N LEU A 164 11.34 -6.22 -10.29
CA LEU A 164 10.94 -7.02 -9.14
C LEU A 164 11.71 -6.56 -7.91
N PHE A 165 11.00 -6.16 -6.87
CA PHE A 165 11.55 -5.89 -5.56
C PHE A 165 11.49 -7.16 -4.71
N LEU A 166 12.65 -7.56 -4.20
CA LEU A 166 12.79 -8.50 -3.09
C LEU A 166 13.00 -7.66 -1.83
N ILE A 167 12.09 -7.74 -0.86
CA ILE A 167 12.11 -6.90 0.33
C ILE A 167 12.22 -7.80 1.56
N GLU A 168 13.29 -7.64 2.34
CA GLU A 168 13.47 -8.30 3.63
C GLU A 168 12.63 -7.58 4.72
N ALA A 169 11.32 -7.83 4.71
CA ALA A 169 10.41 -7.10 5.59
C ALA A 169 10.54 -7.56 7.04
N VAL A 170 10.65 -6.60 7.96
CA VAL A 170 10.63 -6.83 9.43
C VAL A 170 9.32 -6.42 10.10
N ASN A 171 8.51 -5.60 9.42
CA ASN A 171 7.25 -5.05 9.93
C ASN A 171 6.15 -5.03 8.86
N GLY A 172 6.10 -6.04 7.99
CA GLY A 172 4.98 -6.22 7.07
C GLY A 172 3.71 -6.57 7.85
N LYS A 173 2.53 -6.22 7.33
CA LYS A 173 1.25 -6.48 7.98
C LYS A 173 0.41 -7.41 7.11
N ASP A 174 0.11 -8.60 7.65
CA ASP A 174 -0.68 -9.60 6.92
C ASP A 174 -2.13 -9.13 6.81
N ILE A 175 -2.61 -8.96 5.58
CA ILE A 175 -4.00 -8.58 5.32
C ILE A 175 -4.75 -9.63 4.50
N SER A 176 -4.24 -10.87 4.44
CA SER A 176 -4.77 -11.93 3.57
C SER A 176 -6.25 -12.23 3.82
N ASN A 177 -6.74 -12.07 5.06
CA ASN A 177 -8.16 -12.23 5.40
C ASN A 177 -8.99 -10.94 5.22
N TYR A 178 -8.36 -9.79 4.99
CA TYR A 178 -8.98 -8.45 5.00
C TYR A 178 -8.98 -7.77 3.63
N THR A 179 -8.57 -8.49 2.59
CA THR A 179 -8.42 -8.01 1.22
C THR A 179 -9.56 -8.51 0.32
N ASN A 180 -9.84 -7.76 -0.74
CA ASN A 180 -10.70 -8.17 -1.85
C ASN A 180 -10.07 -9.31 -2.69
N PHE A 181 -8.82 -9.71 -2.41
CA PHE A 181 -8.08 -10.75 -3.14
C PHE A 181 -7.42 -11.79 -2.19
N PRO A 182 -8.22 -12.67 -1.55
CA PRO A 182 -7.71 -13.57 -0.51
C PRO A 182 -6.68 -14.61 -1.01
N SER A 183 -6.66 -14.91 -2.30
CA SER A 183 -5.70 -15.85 -2.90
C SER A 183 -4.29 -15.26 -3.10
N GLU A 184 -4.09 -13.97 -2.83
CA GLU A 184 -2.85 -13.27 -3.19
C GLU A 184 -1.82 -13.21 -2.05
N SER A 185 -2.18 -13.69 -0.85
CA SER A 185 -1.29 -13.67 0.34
C SER A 185 -0.70 -12.27 0.58
N GLU A 186 -1.58 -11.27 0.56
CA GLU A 186 -1.21 -9.85 0.55
C GLU A 186 -0.67 -9.38 1.90
N VAL A 187 0.47 -8.69 1.84
CA VAL A 187 1.11 -8.04 2.97
C VAL A 187 1.29 -6.55 2.66
N ILE A 188 0.95 -5.69 3.61
CA ILE A 188 1.12 -4.24 3.50
C ILE A 188 2.43 -3.80 4.16
N LEU A 189 3.18 -2.96 3.46
CA LEU A 189 4.15 -2.04 4.07
C LEU A 189 3.48 -0.68 4.26
N CYS A 190 3.51 -0.18 5.50
CA CYS A 190 2.88 1.07 5.88
C CYS A 190 3.54 2.29 5.21
N PRO A 191 2.80 3.42 5.06
CA PRO A 191 3.36 4.62 4.49
C PRO A 191 4.51 5.16 5.36
N GLY A 192 5.61 5.55 4.73
CA GLY A 192 6.83 6.00 5.40
C GLY A 192 7.77 4.86 5.83
N THR A 193 7.58 3.64 5.31
CA THR A 193 8.49 2.52 5.59
C THR A 193 9.91 2.87 5.15
N ARG A 194 10.89 2.80 6.07
CA ARG A 194 12.29 3.02 5.75
C ARG A 194 12.92 1.78 5.15
N LEU A 195 13.62 1.94 4.03
CA LEU A 195 14.24 0.85 3.28
C LEU A 195 15.67 1.22 2.91
N ARG A 196 16.47 0.18 2.69
CA ARG A 196 17.85 0.29 2.25
C ARG A 196 18.09 -0.66 1.10
N VAL A 197 18.75 -0.21 0.04
CA VAL A 197 19.21 -1.10 -1.02
C VAL A 197 20.40 -1.91 -0.52
N VAL A 198 20.27 -3.24 -0.38
CA VAL A 198 21.29 -4.08 0.27
C VAL A 198 22.30 -4.70 -0.72
N SER A 199 21.94 -4.83 -1.99
CA SER A 199 22.82 -5.34 -3.05
C SER A 199 22.72 -4.49 -4.32
N ASP A 200 23.72 -4.62 -5.20
CA ASP A 200 23.69 -3.95 -6.50
C ASP A 200 22.50 -4.49 -7.33
N PRO A 201 21.67 -3.61 -7.94
CA PRO A 201 20.53 -4.08 -8.70
C PRO A 201 20.94 -4.96 -9.88
N LEU A 202 20.14 -6.00 -10.15
CA LEU A 202 20.20 -6.69 -11.43
C LEU A 202 19.47 -5.82 -12.46
N ASP A 203 20.20 -5.19 -13.36
CA ASP A 203 19.66 -4.39 -14.47
C ASP A 203 19.91 -5.12 -15.79
N GLN A 204 19.20 -6.24 -15.99
CA GLN A 204 19.33 -7.08 -17.17
C GLN A 204 17.95 -7.47 -17.72
N THR A 205 17.65 -7.06 -18.95
CA THR A 205 16.41 -7.48 -19.61
C THR A 205 16.39 -8.99 -19.82
N PRO A 206 15.22 -9.67 -19.65
CA PRO A 206 13.90 -9.08 -19.45
C PRO A 206 13.51 -8.80 -17.98
N MET A 207 14.39 -9.04 -16.99
CA MET A 207 14.02 -8.99 -15.57
C MET A 207 15.02 -8.16 -14.77
N CYS A 208 14.53 -7.03 -14.23
CA CYS A 208 15.33 -6.22 -13.33
C CYS A 208 14.97 -6.54 -11.87
N VAL A 209 15.95 -6.59 -10.96
CA VAL A 209 15.73 -6.93 -9.55
C VAL A 209 16.39 -5.89 -8.64
N VAL A 210 15.64 -5.42 -7.64
CA VAL A 210 16.15 -4.57 -6.55
C VAL A 210 15.94 -5.30 -5.23
N HIS A 211 17.00 -5.41 -4.44
CA HIS A 211 16.97 -6.04 -3.12
C HIS A 211 16.97 -4.96 -2.04
N LEU A 212 15.91 -4.95 -1.23
CA LEU A 212 15.62 -3.99 -0.16
C LEU A 212 15.55 -4.67 1.21
#